data_AF-A0A0J7IJ33-F1
#
_entry.id   AF-A0A0J7IJ33-F1
#
_cell.length_a   1.000
_cell.length_b   1.000
_cell.length_c   1.000
_cell.angle_alpha   90.00
_cell.angle_beta   90.00
_cell.angle_gamma   90.00
#
_symmetry.space_group_name_H-M   'P 1'
#
loop_
_entity.id
_entity.type
_entity.pdbx_description
1 polymer ?
#
loop_
_entity_poly.entity_id
_entity_poly.type
_entity_poly.pdbx_seq_one_letter_code
_entity_poly.pdbx_strand_id
1 'polypeptide(L)'
;MKTKQEIKQYFENGNIPNQEQFWDWQDAYWHKEESIAQDNISGLKDAFNTKMNRPQGGTGFYIIAQNGDISNYSKLNLQSYNIPYWNGSSLTSSSIYHSNDKTGIGTLTPSETLEVAGNIKSTGLIVSNLPAANINFSRNLVAKDDGTIGWEVKSTSSGTYIPLSGTEAGKPISGNLELMTELSEENSSIYRDNKDTGVKNEIGFYPSGMTLSSLNTDQNVMMSRIDLSNDALYVSGPSSQLSMDQWQTSLVYRNGRDMKGIIIDSNIEQPIVISHIASFQKPRGLTGVQYYGDNAEPDDYIQKQYVDKKMSYTRKEERTEGTWINGKPVYRQSLYFDQIPASGEIDLEREIPAIETIVSNEMFTEWRAFDTAFAGNQWRNQIFITVDSRLIKIQLIKEDGYDYSGIDSFSITLEYTKK
;
A
#
# COMPACT_ATOMS: atom_id res chain seq x y z
N MET A 1 34.74 125.13 -6.08
CA MET A 1 34.90 125.23 -7.55
C MET A 1 33.65 125.89 -8.15
N LYS A 2 33.81 126.92 -8.99
CA LYS A 2 32.66 127.47 -9.74
C LYS A 2 32.26 126.50 -10.84
N THR A 3 30.97 126.35 -11.08
CA THR A 3 30.44 125.47 -12.12
C THR A 3 30.81 125.96 -13.52
N LYS A 4 30.81 125.04 -14.50
CA LYS A 4 31.01 125.37 -15.91
C LYS A 4 30.08 126.50 -16.40
N GLN A 5 28.85 126.55 -15.90
CA GLN A 5 27.87 127.58 -16.28
C GLN A 5 28.22 128.95 -15.69
N GLU A 6 28.69 129.00 -14.44
CA GLU A 6 29.12 130.26 -13.80
C GLU A 6 30.38 130.84 -14.45
N ILE A 7 31.35 130.00 -14.86
CA ILE A 7 32.56 130.46 -15.55
C ILE A 7 32.22 131.01 -16.96
N LYS A 8 31.24 130.41 -17.66
CA LYS A 8 30.77 130.94 -18.96
C LYS A 8 30.22 132.37 -18.87
N GLN A 9 29.50 132.68 -17.79
CA GLN A 9 28.95 134.02 -17.58
C GLN A 9 30.03 135.10 -17.40
N TYR A 10 31.23 134.74 -16.96
CA TYR A 10 32.34 135.70 -16.91
C TYR A 10 32.75 136.13 -18.31
N PHE A 11 32.93 135.17 -19.22
CA PHE A 11 33.24 135.47 -20.63
C PHE A 11 32.13 136.27 -21.32
N GLU A 12 30.85 136.02 -20.99
CA GLU A 12 29.71 136.76 -21.55
C GLU A 12 29.65 138.22 -21.06
N ASN A 13 30.03 138.48 -19.81
CA ASN A 13 30.01 139.82 -19.21
C ASN A 13 31.33 140.60 -19.38
N GLY A 14 32.27 140.08 -20.19
CA GLY A 14 33.59 140.68 -20.40
C GLY A 14 34.55 140.59 -19.20
N ASN A 15 34.17 139.83 -18.16
CA ASN A 15 35.01 139.55 -17.00
C ASN A 15 35.93 138.35 -17.30
N ILE A 16 37.20 138.43 -16.90
CA ILE A 16 38.16 137.36 -17.11
C ILE A 16 38.24 136.51 -15.82
N PRO A 17 38.06 135.17 -15.89
CA PRO A 17 38.29 134.31 -14.74
C PRO A 17 39.72 134.51 -14.22
N ASN A 18 39.90 134.52 -12.91
CA ASN A 18 41.26 134.59 -12.38
C ASN A 18 42.01 133.27 -12.67
N GLN A 19 43.33 133.30 -12.50
CA GLN A 19 44.21 132.16 -12.81
C GLN A 19 43.77 130.86 -12.14
N GLU A 20 43.38 130.93 -10.86
CA GLU A 20 42.91 129.78 -10.08
C GLU A 20 41.60 129.20 -10.66
N GLN A 21 40.64 130.06 -11.01
CA GLN A 21 39.37 129.65 -11.64
C GLN A 21 39.58 129.03 -13.03
N PHE A 22 40.59 129.49 -13.77
CA PHE A 22 40.95 128.93 -15.07
C PHE A 22 41.60 127.55 -14.93
N TRP A 23 42.53 127.39 -13.99
CA TRP A 23 43.19 126.10 -13.69
C TRP A 23 42.21 125.06 -13.19
N ASP A 24 41.39 125.43 -12.20
CA ASP A 24 40.29 124.59 -11.71
C ASP A 24 39.46 124.07 -12.89
N TRP A 25 39.02 124.95 -13.78
CA TRP A 25 38.22 124.56 -14.95
C TRP A 25 38.95 123.60 -15.89
N GLN A 26 40.25 123.78 -16.10
CA GLN A 26 41.06 122.90 -16.92
C GLN A 26 41.18 121.50 -16.28
N ASP A 27 41.48 121.45 -14.98
CA ASP A 27 41.68 120.23 -14.20
C ASP A 27 40.38 119.44 -13.95
N ALA A 28 39.21 120.05 -14.17
CA ALA A 28 37.92 119.34 -14.09
C ALA A 28 37.56 118.51 -15.34
N TYR A 29 38.36 118.58 -16.41
CA TYR A 29 38.22 117.69 -17.57
C TYR A 29 39.30 116.62 -17.57
N TRP A 30 38.97 115.45 -18.10
CA TRP A 30 39.96 114.44 -18.44
C TRP A 30 40.76 114.89 -19.66
N HIS A 31 42.08 114.80 -19.58
CA HIS A 31 42.99 115.12 -20.67
C HIS A 31 43.31 113.88 -21.52
N LYS A 32 43.79 114.10 -22.76
CA LYS A 32 43.99 113.02 -23.75
C LYS A 32 44.98 111.93 -23.32
N GLU A 33 45.92 112.29 -22.46
CA GLU A 33 46.97 111.39 -21.96
C GLU A 33 46.53 110.61 -20.71
N GLU A 34 45.32 110.87 -20.20
CA GLU A 34 44.82 110.27 -18.96
C GLU A 34 43.89 109.10 -19.26
N SER A 35 44.06 107.99 -18.54
CA SER A 35 43.14 106.86 -18.60
C SER A 35 41.92 107.11 -17.72
N ILE A 36 40.73 107.04 -18.29
CA ILE A 36 39.48 107.12 -17.52
C ILE A 36 39.26 105.80 -16.79
N ALA A 37 39.25 105.83 -15.45
CA ALA A 37 38.91 104.67 -14.64
C ALA A 37 37.47 104.21 -14.92
N GLN A 38 37.24 102.90 -15.01
CA GLN A 38 35.92 102.33 -15.33
C GLN A 38 34.82 102.79 -14.36
N ASP A 39 35.15 102.97 -13.07
CA ASP A 39 34.21 103.43 -12.05
C ASP A 39 33.68 104.85 -12.29
N ASN A 40 34.39 105.66 -13.08
CA ASN A 40 33.98 107.03 -13.44
C ASN A 40 33.05 107.06 -14.67
N ILE A 41 32.75 105.91 -15.28
CA ILE A 41 31.87 105.80 -16.44
C ILE A 41 30.48 105.35 -15.99
N SER A 42 29.55 106.32 -15.91
CA SER A 42 28.16 106.06 -15.51
C SER A 42 27.50 104.99 -16.40
N GLY A 43 26.83 104.02 -15.78
CA GLY A 43 26.12 102.93 -16.47
C GLY A 43 26.99 101.81 -17.05
N LEU A 44 28.32 101.90 -16.98
CA LEU A 44 29.22 100.87 -17.52
C LEU A 44 29.05 99.53 -16.79
N LYS A 45 28.97 99.58 -15.45
CA LYS A 45 28.74 98.39 -14.61
C LYS A 45 27.40 97.73 -14.93
N ASP A 46 26.35 98.51 -15.14
CA ASP A 46 25.02 98.00 -15.47
C ASP A 46 24.98 97.39 -16.87
N ALA A 47 25.61 98.04 -17.86
CA ALA A 47 25.73 97.51 -19.21
C ALA A 47 26.49 96.18 -19.26
N PHE A 48 27.57 96.04 -18.48
CA PHE A 48 28.29 94.76 -18.35
C PHE A 48 27.46 93.71 -17.62
N ASN A 49 26.79 94.09 -16.54
CA ASN A 49 25.89 93.21 -15.80
C ASN A 49 24.77 92.65 -16.70
N THR A 50 24.25 93.43 -17.65
CA THR A 50 23.24 92.98 -18.63
C THR A 50 23.83 92.08 -19.71
N LYS A 51 25.08 92.30 -20.14
CA LYS A 51 25.76 91.50 -21.17
C LYS A 51 26.40 90.22 -20.64
N MET A 52 26.61 90.12 -19.33
CA MET A 52 27.05 88.88 -18.70
C MET A 52 25.86 87.91 -18.77
N ASN A 53 25.98 86.80 -19.51
CA ASN A 53 24.96 85.73 -19.64
C ASN A 53 24.59 85.06 -18.30
N ARG A 54 24.97 85.62 -17.15
CA ARG A 54 24.59 85.16 -15.83
C ARG A 54 23.07 85.13 -15.69
N PRO A 55 22.49 84.15 -14.98
CA PRO A 55 21.05 84.10 -14.76
C PRO A 55 20.58 85.40 -14.08
N GLN A 56 19.81 86.20 -14.79
CA GLN A 56 19.19 87.41 -14.25
C GLN A 56 17.92 87.00 -13.49
N GLY A 57 17.94 87.11 -12.16
CA GLY A 57 16.71 87.25 -11.36
C GLY A 57 15.74 86.06 -11.30
N GLY A 58 16.20 84.84 -10.99
CA GLY A 58 15.30 83.73 -10.65
C GLY A 58 15.88 82.75 -9.63
N THR A 59 15.07 82.28 -8.69
CA THR A 59 15.42 81.16 -7.80
C THR A 59 15.52 79.87 -8.64
N GLY A 60 16.62 79.14 -8.50
CA GLY A 60 16.82 77.86 -9.19
C GLY A 60 18.29 77.45 -9.33
N PHE A 61 18.50 76.20 -9.72
CA PHE A 61 19.83 75.66 -10.01
C PHE A 61 20.11 75.75 -11.51
N TYR A 62 21.35 76.08 -11.87
CA TYR A 62 21.80 76.20 -13.25
C TYR A 62 23.08 75.39 -13.43
N ILE A 63 23.22 74.75 -14.59
CA ILE A 63 24.48 74.16 -15.03
C ILE A 63 25.23 75.21 -15.81
N ILE A 64 26.52 75.34 -15.52
CA ILE A 64 27.44 76.22 -16.24
C ILE A 64 28.34 75.33 -17.10
N ALA A 65 28.21 75.45 -18.41
CA ALA A 65 29.19 74.89 -19.33
C ALA A 65 30.20 75.98 -19.65
N GLN A 66 31.47 75.77 -19.24
CA GLN A 66 32.58 76.63 -19.59
C GLN A 66 33.24 76.10 -20.87
N ASN A 67 33.28 76.92 -21.92
CA ASN A 67 34.05 76.65 -23.12
C ASN A 67 34.96 77.85 -23.40
N GLY A 68 36.16 77.83 -22.80
CA GLY A 68 37.03 79.00 -22.73
C GLY A 68 36.38 80.14 -21.94
N ASP A 69 36.42 81.35 -22.48
CA ASP A 69 35.85 82.55 -21.85
C ASP A 69 34.31 82.65 -21.96
N ILE A 70 33.67 81.73 -22.70
CA ILE A 70 32.22 81.73 -22.90
C ILE A 70 31.56 80.84 -21.83
N SER A 71 30.77 81.47 -20.96
CA SER A 71 29.89 80.77 -20.02
C SER A 71 28.49 80.62 -20.60
N ASN A 72 28.07 79.37 -20.86
CA ASN A 72 26.70 79.04 -21.22
C ASN A 72 25.95 78.53 -19.99
N TYR A 73 24.81 79.15 -19.68
CA TYR A 73 23.98 78.80 -18.55
C TYR A 73 22.74 78.06 -19.03
N SER A 74 22.45 76.91 -18.44
CA SER A 74 21.23 76.14 -18.70
C SER A 74 20.51 75.87 -17.40
N LYS A 75 19.24 76.27 -17.32
CA LYS A 75 18.42 76.06 -16.13
C LYS A 75 18.17 74.56 -15.93
N LEU A 76 18.37 74.09 -14.70
CA LEU A 76 18.08 72.71 -14.33
C LEU A 76 16.60 72.59 -13.93
N ASN A 77 15.78 72.06 -14.83
CA ASN A 77 14.36 71.82 -14.59
C ASN A 77 14.13 70.35 -14.23
N LEU A 78 14.35 70.02 -12.95
CA LEU A 78 14.12 68.67 -12.42
C LEU A 78 12.86 68.66 -11.55
N GLN A 79 12.08 67.60 -11.67
CA GLN A 79 11.08 67.21 -10.68
C GLN A 79 11.76 66.86 -9.36
N SER A 80 11.15 67.28 -8.25
CA SER A 80 11.66 66.99 -6.90
C SER A 80 11.85 65.50 -6.70
N TYR A 81 12.94 65.11 -6.04
CA TYR A 81 13.28 63.73 -5.68
C TYR A 81 13.59 62.78 -6.86
N ASN A 82 13.44 63.20 -8.11
CA ASN A 82 13.91 62.41 -9.25
C ASN A 82 15.42 62.57 -9.43
N ILE A 83 16.12 61.44 -9.63
CA ILE A 83 17.54 61.46 -9.93
C ILE A 83 17.74 62.05 -11.33
N PRO A 84 18.64 63.03 -11.53
CA PRO A 84 18.93 63.56 -12.85
C PRO A 84 19.63 62.52 -13.74
N TYR A 85 19.29 62.49 -15.02
CA TYR A 85 20.06 61.78 -16.03
C TYR A 85 20.30 62.65 -17.26
N TRP A 86 21.40 62.35 -17.97
CA TRP A 86 21.72 62.98 -19.24
C TRP A 86 20.98 62.27 -20.37
N ASN A 87 20.12 63.00 -21.10
CA ASN A 87 19.36 62.45 -22.22
C ASN A 87 20.06 62.58 -23.59
N GLY A 88 21.31 63.04 -23.62
CA GLY A 88 22.03 63.37 -24.86
C GLY A 88 22.08 64.87 -25.19
N SER A 89 21.25 65.70 -24.55
CA SER A 89 21.18 67.15 -24.82
C SER A 89 21.06 68.01 -23.56
N SER A 90 20.42 67.51 -22.49
CA SER A 90 20.27 68.19 -21.21
C SER A 90 20.19 67.22 -20.03
N LEU A 91 20.39 67.72 -18.81
CA LEU A 91 20.00 66.99 -17.60
C LEU A 91 18.48 67.12 -17.40
N THR A 92 17.81 65.98 -17.27
CA THR A 92 16.36 65.87 -17.06
C THR A 92 16.06 64.84 -15.96
N SER A 93 14.84 64.86 -15.41
CA SER A 93 14.40 63.89 -14.40
C SER A 93 14.28 62.49 -14.97
N SER A 94 14.89 61.51 -14.29
CA SER A 94 14.73 60.09 -14.61
C SER A 94 13.44 59.51 -14.04
N SER A 95 13.09 58.29 -14.47
CA SER A 95 12.05 57.48 -13.83
C SER A 95 12.47 56.91 -12.46
N ILE A 96 13.67 57.25 -11.97
CA ILE A 96 14.15 56.86 -10.66
C ILE A 96 13.84 57.99 -9.67
N TYR A 97 12.93 57.70 -8.75
CA TYR A 97 12.50 58.56 -7.66
C TYR A 97 13.19 58.12 -6.38
N HIS A 98 13.74 59.06 -5.59
CA HIS A 98 14.38 58.78 -4.32
C HIS A 98 13.97 59.81 -3.26
N SER A 99 13.25 59.36 -2.24
CA SER A 99 12.80 60.19 -1.12
C SER A 99 12.62 59.35 0.12
N ASN A 100 12.97 59.89 1.29
CA ASN A 100 12.85 59.22 2.59
C ASN A 100 13.49 57.81 2.60
N ASP A 101 14.71 57.69 2.06
CA ASP A 101 15.47 56.44 1.94
C ASP A 101 14.82 55.34 1.08
N LYS A 102 13.76 55.66 0.33
CA LYS A 102 13.10 54.73 -0.59
C LYS A 102 13.37 55.11 -2.03
N THR A 103 13.64 54.11 -2.86
CA THR A 103 13.90 54.25 -4.30
C THR A 103 12.80 53.59 -5.11
N GLY A 104 12.07 54.38 -5.89
CA GLY A 104 11.08 53.90 -6.85
C GLY A 104 11.62 53.95 -8.28
N ILE A 105 11.46 52.89 -9.05
CA ILE A 105 11.69 52.89 -10.50
C ILE A 105 10.33 52.77 -11.18
N GLY A 106 9.90 53.84 -11.86
CA GLY A 106 8.58 53.92 -12.50
C GLY A 106 7.42 54.23 -11.53
N THR A 107 7.71 54.51 -10.26
CA THR A 107 6.74 54.93 -9.22
C THR A 107 7.29 56.12 -8.44
N LEU A 108 6.41 57.08 -8.09
CA LEU A 108 6.75 58.25 -7.26
C LEU A 108 6.41 58.05 -5.78
N THR A 109 5.78 56.93 -5.43
CA THR A 109 5.32 56.63 -4.08
C THR A 109 5.74 55.22 -3.67
N PRO A 110 7.06 54.93 -3.59
CA PRO A 110 7.53 53.60 -3.23
C PRO A 110 7.06 53.23 -1.80
N SER A 111 6.39 52.08 -1.65
CA SER A 111 6.00 51.53 -0.35
C SER A 111 7.19 50.85 0.33
N GLU A 112 8.15 50.33 -0.44
CA GLU A 112 9.34 49.62 0.03
C GLU A 112 10.64 50.41 -0.22
N THR A 113 11.75 49.96 0.39
CA THR A 113 13.08 50.59 0.20
C THR A 113 13.51 50.62 -1.27
N LEU A 114 13.16 49.57 -2.02
CA LEU A 114 13.28 49.52 -3.48
C LEU A 114 11.98 48.97 -4.06
N GLU A 115 11.33 49.73 -4.92
CA GLU A 115 10.13 49.30 -5.64
C GLU A 115 10.29 49.56 -7.13
N VAL A 116 9.98 48.54 -7.93
CA VAL A 116 9.98 48.64 -9.40
C VAL A 116 8.55 48.42 -9.88
N ALA A 117 7.94 49.47 -10.44
CA ALA A 117 6.64 49.38 -11.08
C ALA A 117 6.82 48.79 -12.50
N GLY A 118 7.04 47.48 -12.57
CA GLY A 118 7.28 46.75 -13.81
C GLY A 118 8.08 45.46 -13.60
N ASN A 119 8.58 44.89 -14.70
CA ASN A 119 9.35 43.65 -14.67
C ASN A 119 10.84 43.90 -14.43
N ILE A 120 11.49 43.03 -13.65
CA ILE A 120 12.95 43.04 -13.45
C ILE A 120 13.56 41.94 -14.29
N LYS A 121 14.39 42.33 -15.28
CA LYS A 121 15.26 41.40 -16.01
C LYS A 121 16.68 41.56 -15.50
N SER A 122 17.18 40.57 -14.77
CA SER A 122 18.56 40.52 -14.28
C SER A 122 19.28 39.27 -14.80
N THR A 123 20.62 39.31 -14.85
CA THR A 123 21.42 38.10 -15.17
C THR A 123 21.40 37.10 -14.02
N GLY A 124 21.20 37.59 -12.79
CA GLY A 124 20.96 36.78 -11.61
C GLY A 124 20.18 37.59 -10.57
N LEU A 125 19.40 36.91 -9.74
CA LEU A 125 18.74 37.48 -8.57
C LEU A 125 19.30 36.76 -7.34
N ILE A 126 19.98 37.50 -6.47
CA ILE A 126 20.49 36.96 -5.20
C ILE A 126 19.55 37.42 -4.10
N VAL A 127 18.84 36.47 -3.50
CA VAL A 127 18.01 36.72 -2.30
C VAL A 127 18.81 36.25 -1.10
N SER A 128 19.29 37.20 -0.28
CA SER A 128 20.10 36.91 0.91
C SER A 128 19.21 36.69 2.14
N ASN A 129 19.76 36.02 3.17
CA ASN A 129 19.05 35.70 4.41
C ASN A 129 17.78 34.85 4.21
N LEU A 130 17.73 34.05 3.14
CA LEU A 130 16.74 32.98 3.07
C LEU A 130 16.98 32.04 4.27
N PRO A 131 15.92 31.65 5.01
CA PRO A 131 16.06 30.64 6.06
C PRO A 131 16.72 29.40 5.47
N ALA A 132 17.62 28.77 6.24
CA ALA A 132 18.18 27.49 5.83
C ALA A 132 17.03 26.52 5.49
N ALA A 133 17.13 25.82 4.37
CA ALA A 133 16.21 24.77 3.97
C ALA A 133 16.38 23.54 4.88
N ASN A 134 16.06 23.70 6.16
CA ASN A 134 16.07 22.66 7.17
C ASN A 134 14.62 22.28 7.54
N ILE A 135 14.46 21.37 8.51
CA ILE A 135 13.12 20.90 8.87
C ILE A 135 12.18 22.01 9.37
N ASN A 136 12.71 23.15 9.82
CA ASN A 136 12.00 24.22 10.52
C ASN A 136 11.51 25.37 9.64
N PHE A 137 11.82 25.42 8.34
CA PHE A 137 11.21 26.45 7.49
C PHE A 137 9.70 26.19 7.38
N SER A 138 8.90 27.24 7.44
CA SER A 138 7.43 27.17 7.38
C SER A 138 6.87 27.58 6.01
N ARG A 139 7.73 28.04 5.09
CA ARG A 139 7.34 28.50 3.75
C ARG A 139 8.37 28.16 2.68
N ASN A 140 7.90 27.81 1.49
CA ASN A 140 8.71 27.67 0.28
C ASN A 140 8.73 28.99 -0.51
N LEU A 141 9.88 29.34 -1.10
CA LEU A 141 9.96 30.39 -2.11
C LEU A 141 9.60 29.76 -3.46
N VAL A 142 8.53 30.23 -4.09
CA VAL A 142 8.04 29.67 -5.36
C VAL A 142 7.80 30.78 -6.39
N ALA A 143 7.89 30.41 -7.66
CA ALA A 143 7.35 31.20 -8.76
C ALA A 143 5.87 30.83 -8.93
N LYS A 144 4.98 31.81 -8.82
CA LYS A 144 3.53 31.63 -8.93
C LYS A 144 3.10 31.66 -10.40
N ASP A 145 1.91 31.17 -10.67
CA ASP A 145 1.25 31.21 -11.98
C ASP A 145 0.93 32.64 -12.46
N ASP A 146 0.77 33.58 -11.53
CA ASP A 146 0.65 35.02 -11.79
C ASP A 146 1.96 35.70 -12.24
N GLY A 147 3.07 34.94 -12.34
CA GLY A 147 4.37 35.42 -12.76
C GLY A 147 5.18 36.13 -11.67
N THR A 148 4.68 36.18 -10.43
CA THR A 148 5.40 36.73 -9.28
C THR A 148 6.23 35.67 -8.55
N ILE A 149 7.22 36.12 -7.79
CA ILE A 149 7.94 35.28 -6.81
C ILE A 149 7.34 35.56 -5.44
N GLY A 150 6.95 34.52 -4.70
CA GLY A 150 6.35 34.68 -3.38
C GLY A 150 6.56 33.49 -2.45
N TRP A 151 6.12 33.69 -1.20
CA TRP A 151 6.14 32.65 -0.19
C TRP A 151 4.83 31.86 -0.19
N GLU A 152 4.92 30.54 -0.28
CA GLU A 152 3.82 29.64 0.00
C GLU A 152 4.06 28.91 1.30
N VAL A 153 3.00 28.67 2.09
CA VAL A 153 3.11 27.84 3.30
C VAL A 153 3.69 26.49 2.89
N LYS A 154 4.69 26.01 3.63
CA LYS A 154 5.19 24.65 3.50
C LYS A 154 3.99 23.75 3.69
N SER A 155 3.50 23.14 2.61
CA SER A 155 2.39 22.21 2.71
C SER A 155 2.77 21.19 3.78
N THR A 156 1.92 21.08 4.80
CA THR A 156 2.07 20.15 5.92
C THR A 156 2.15 18.68 5.48
N SER A 157 2.07 18.42 4.18
CA SER A 157 2.31 17.14 3.52
C SER A 157 3.79 16.71 3.45
N SER A 158 4.77 17.57 3.73
CA SER A 158 6.19 17.19 3.58
C SER A 158 6.82 16.54 4.83
N GLY A 159 6.10 15.67 5.54
CA GLY A 159 6.71 15.01 6.70
C GLY A 159 6.00 13.80 7.28
N THR A 160 4.72 13.58 6.98
CA THR A 160 3.95 12.50 7.65
C THR A 160 3.15 11.61 6.69
N TYR A 161 3.06 11.93 5.39
CA TYR A 161 2.38 11.08 4.41
C TYR A 161 2.86 11.35 2.98
N ILE A 162 2.74 10.35 2.10
CA ILE A 162 2.89 10.52 0.64
C ILE A 162 1.61 11.22 0.13
N PRO A 163 1.68 12.36 -0.56
CA PRO A 163 0.49 13.08 -1.02
C PRO A 163 -0.37 12.18 -1.92
N LEU A 164 -1.70 12.25 -1.74
CA LEU A 164 -2.70 11.50 -2.51
C LEU A 164 -2.59 11.76 -4.03
N SER A 165 -2.01 12.90 -4.41
CA SER A 165 -1.61 13.26 -5.76
C SER A 165 -0.08 13.18 -5.87
N GLY A 166 0.46 11.96 -5.96
CA GLY A 166 1.92 11.73 -5.98
C GLY A 166 2.42 10.87 -7.14
N THR A 167 1.53 10.23 -7.90
CA THR A 167 1.90 9.33 -9.00
C THR A 167 0.93 9.48 -10.16
N GLU A 168 1.44 9.51 -11.39
CA GLU A 168 0.60 9.40 -12.58
C GLU A 168 0.22 7.92 -12.81
N ALA A 169 -0.92 7.68 -13.47
CA ALA A 169 -1.29 6.33 -13.87
C ALA A 169 -0.16 5.69 -14.70
N GLY A 170 0.33 4.52 -14.26
CA GLY A 170 1.46 3.83 -14.90
C GLY A 170 2.85 4.32 -14.49
N LYS A 171 2.98 5.26 -13.54
CA LYS A 171 4.25 5.68 -12.92
C LYS A 171 4.32 5.16 -11.48
N PRO A 172 4.91 3.96 -11.24
CA PRO A 172 4.95 3.38 -9.90
C PRO A 172 5.84 4.21 -8.96
N ILE A 173 5.64 4.05 -7.65
CA ILE A 173 6.61 4.49 -6.65
C ILE A 173 7.91 3.70 -6.87
N SER A 174 9.04 4.39 -7.02
CA SER A 174 10.37 3.77 -7.14
C SER A 174 11.12 3.84 -5.81
N GLY A 175 11.75 2.74 -5.39
CA GLY A 175 12.50 2.64 -4.14
C GLY A 175 11.82 1.73 -3.12
N ASN A 176 12.35 1.72 -1.89
CA ASN A 176 11.77 0.97 -0.77
C ASN A 176 10.73 1.84 -0.03
N LEU A 177 9.66 1.22 0.45
CA LEU A 177 8.70 1.84 1.36
C LEU A 177 9.02 1.39 2.79
N GLU A 178 9.41 2.33 3.65
CA GLU A 178 9.62 2.10 5.08
C GLU A 178 8.43 2.66 5.85
N LEU A 179 7.89 1.88 6.80
CA LEU A 179 6.76 2.25 7.63
C LEU A 179 7.28 2.67 9.02
N MET A 180 6.75 3.76 9.58
CA MET A 180 7.22 4.28 10.88
C MET A 180 6.97 3.28 12.01
N THR A 181 7.96 3.13 12.90
CA THR A 181 7.93 2.18 14.03
C THR A 181 7.77 2.87 15.40
N GLU A 182 7.48 4.17 15.43
CA GLU A 182 7.69 4.99 16.64
C GLU A 182 6.65 4.81 17.75
N LEU A 183 5.62 3.97 17.57
CA LEU A 183 4.69 3.60 18.63
C LEU A 183 4.49 2.07 18.61
N SER A 184 4.84 1.41 19.72
CA SER A 184 4.75 -0.05 19.88
C SER A 184 3.33 -0.63 19.76
N GLU A 185 2.33 0.23 19.62
CA GLU A 185 0.91 -0.12 19.55
C GLU A 185 0.26 0.25 18.20
N GLU A 186 0.97 0.94 17.29
CA GLU A 186 0.40 1.31 15.99
C GLU A 186 0.71 0.26 14.93
N ASN A 187 -0.36 -0.43 14.51
CA ASN A 187 -0.33 -1.33 13.37
C ASN A 187 -0.16 -0.50 12.09
N SER A 188 0.87 -0.82 11.30
CA SER A 188 1.04 -0.22 9.99
C SER A 188 0.34 -1.08 8.96
N SER A 189 -0.59 -0.52 8.20
CA SER A 189 -1.37 -1.27 7.22
C SER A 189 -1.44 -0.56 5.87
N ILE A 190 -1.34 -1.35 4.79
CA ILE A 190 -1.70 -0.92 3.44
C ILE A 190 -3.09 -1.47 3.15
N TYR A 191 -4.09 -0.60 2.99
CA TYR A 191 -5.47 -1.04 2.82
C TYR A 191 -6.24 -0.28 1.74
N ARG A 192 -7.32 -0.91 1.26
CA ARG A 192 -8.30 -0.32 0.36
C ARG A 192 -9.71 -0.65 0.83
N ASP A 193 -10.48 0.38 1.13
CA ASP A 193 -11.91 0.28 1.43
C ASP A 193 -12.73 0.37 0.13
N ASN A 194 -13.36 -0.73 -0.26
CA ASN A 194 -14.24 -0.79 -1.43
C ASN A 194 -15.68 -0.56 -0.98
N LYS A 195 -16.10 0.71 -0.98
CA LYS A 195 -17.44 1.14 -0.55
C LYS A 195 -18.57 0.45 -1.34
N ASP A 196 -18.35 0.18 -2.62
CA ASP A 196 -19.37 -0.42 -3.49
C ASP A 196 -19.67 -1.89 -3.13
N THR A 197 -18.68 -2.61 -2.57
CA THR A 197 -18.82 -4.03 -2.24
C THR A 197 -18.87 -4.28 -0.74
N GLY A 198 -18.67 -3.25 0.09
CA GLY A 198 -18.54 -3.41 1.55
C GLY A 198 -17.35 -4.27 1.96
N VAL A 199 -16.23 -4.21 1.20
CA VAL A 199 -15.03 -5.04 1.45
C VAL A 199 -13.79 -4.17 1.64
N LYS A 200 -13.09 -4.39 2.76
CA LYS A 200 -11.76 -3.86 3.02
C LYS A 200 -10.71 -4.93 2.76
N ASN A 201 -9.78 -4.65 1.86
CA ASN A 201 -8.59 -5.48 1.65
C ASN A 201 -7.40 -4.83 2.35
N GLU A 202 -6.61 -5.61 3.08
CA GLU A 202 -5.57 -5.09 3.95
C GLU A 202 -4.33 -6.00 3.96
N ILE A 203 -3.15 -5.38 3.84
CA ILE A 203 -1.85 -5.95 4.20
C ILE A 203 -1.43 -5.28 5.51
N GLY A 204 -1.44 -6.03 6.60
CA GLY A 204 -1.08 -5.53 7.93
C GLY A 204 0.33 -5.94 8.34
N PHE A 205 1.09 -5.01 8.89
CA PHE A 205 2.42 -5.23 9.46
C PHE A 205 2.35 -5.02 10.97
N TYR A 206 2.73 -6.05 11.72
CA TYR A 206 2.64 -6.10 13.18
C TYR A 206 4.00 -6.44 13.80
N PRO A 207 4.25 -6.12 15.07
CA PRO A 207 5.50 -6.44 15.74
C PRO A 207 5.90 -7.93 15.70
N SER A 208 4.92 -8.82 15.62
CA SER A 208 5.09 -10.28 15.67
C SER A 208 4.71 -11.01 14.38
N GLY A 209 4.43 -10.28 13.28
CA GLY A 209 4.03 -10.90 12.03
C GLY A 209 3.45 -9.97 10.97
N MET A 210 2.91 -10.59 9.93
CA MET A 210 2.26 -9.92 8.80
C MET A 210 0.93 -10.63 8.48
N THR A 211 -0.06 -9.87 8.04
CA THR A 211 -1.34 -10.42 7.61
C THR A 211 -1.73 -9.93 6.22
N LEU A 212 -2.45 -10.79 5.49
CA LEU A 212 -3.17 -10.46 4.27
C LEU A 212 -4.64 -10.80 4.51
N SER A 213 -5.54 -9.82 4.49
CA SER A 213 -6.93 -10.04 4.87
C SER A 213 -7.95 -9.32 3.99
N SER A 214 -9.13 -9.93 3.88
CA SER A 214 -10.34 -9.35 3.31
C SER A 214 -11.43 -9.36 4.38
N LEU A 215 -11.93 -8.19 4.73
CA LEU A 215 -12.93 -7.95 5.76
C LEU A 215 -14.22 -7.43 5.12
N ASN A 216 -15.37 -7.94 5.55
CA ASN A 216 -16.65 -7.30 5.26
C ASN A 216 -16.84 -6.11 6.23
N THR A 217 -16.91 -4.89 5.70
CA THR A 217 -16.97 -3.66 6.49
C THR A 217 -18.30 -3.45 7.20
N ASP A 218 -19.39 -3.99 6.66
CA ASP A 218 -20.75 -3.77 7.20
C ASP A 218 -21.01 -4.65 8.42
N GLN A 219 -20.46 -5.86 8.42
CA GLN A 219 -20.61 -6.83 9.51
C GLN A 219 -19.38 -6.89 10.42
N ASN A 220 -18.27 -6.22 10.05
CA ASN A 220 -16.96 -6.34 10.69
C ASN A 220 -16.50 -7.80 10.85
N VAL A 221 -16.83 -8.65 9.86
CA VAL A 221 -16.48 -10.08 9.85
C VAL A 221 -15.34 -10.31 8.85
N MET A 222 -14.27 -10.96 9.32
CA MET A 222 -13.16 -11.42 8.48
C MET A 222 -13.65 -12.50 7.52
N MET A 223 -13.53 -12.26 6.22
CA MET A 223 -13.94 -13.22 5.19
C MET A 223 -12.84 -14.22 4.91
N SER A 224 -11.61 -13.74 4.72
CA SER A 224 -10.43 -14.58 4.49
C SER A 224 -9.17 -13.88 4.98
N ARG A 225 -8.20 -14.67 5.44
CA ARG A 225 -6.97 -14.17 6.01
C ARG A 225 -5.82 -15.17 5.85
N ILE A 226 -4.63 -14.63 5.60
CA ILE A 226 -3.33 -15.31 5.74
C ILE A 226 -2.56 -14.57 6.81
N ASP A 227 -2.20 -15.27 7.88
CA ASP A 227 -1.36 -14.77 8.97
C ASP A 227 -0.01 -15.48 8.92
N LEU A 228 1.04 -14.68 8.91
CA LEU A 228 2.43 -15.11 9.01
C LEU A 228 2.98 -14.55 10.31
N SER A 229 3.17 -15.40 11.31
CA SER A 229 3.81 -15.01 12.57
C SER A 229 5.18 -15.66 12.70
N ASN A 230 5.92 -15.29 13.74
CA ASN A 230 7.23 -15.90 14.02
C ASN A 230 7.17 -17.43 14.18
N ASP A 231 6.04 -17.97 14.62
CA ASP A 231 5.91 -19.38 15.03
C ASP A 231 4.87 -20.17 14.21
N ALA A 232 4.08 -19.50 13.37
CA ALA A 232 2.98 -20.15 12.67
C ALA A 232 2.61 -19.50 11.33
N LEU A 233 2.10 -20.34 10.42
CA LEU A 233 1.32 -19.94 9.25
C LEU A 233 -0.13 -20.34 9.47
N TYR A 234 -1.04 -19.38 9.34
CA TYR A 234 -2.47 -19.64 9.43
C TYR A 234 -3.20 -19.06 8.22
N VAL A 235 -3.91 -19.91 7.49
CA VAL A 235 -4.78 -19.53 6.38
C VAL A 235 -6.19 -19.89 6.76
N SER A 236 -7.09 -18.91 6.77
CA SER A 236 -8.49 -19.14 7.12
C SER A 236 -9.44 -18.44 6.17
N GLY A 237 -10.52 -19.15 5.85
CA GLY A 237 -11.75 -18.59 5.31
C GLY A 237 -12.93 -18.94 6.24
N PRO A 238 -14.19 -18.73 5.79
CA PRO A 238 -15.35 -18.87 6.67
C PRO A 238 -15.55 -20.28 7.25
N SER A 239 -15.07 -21.31 6.53
CA SER A 239 -15.26 -22.71 6.92
C SER A 239 -14.04 -23.58 6.67
N SER A 240 -12.98 -23.06 6.04
CA SER A 240 -11.78 -23.84 5.73
C SER A 240 -10.57 -23.18 6.37
N GLN A 241 -9.71 -24.00 6.96
CA GLN A 241 -8.53 -23.59 7.70
C GLN A 241 -7.36 -24.49 7.32
N LEU A 242 -6.21 -23.87 7.05
CA LEU A 242 -4.91 -24.53 7.00
C LEU A 242 -4.06 -23.88 8.09
N SER A 243 -3.55 -24.66 9.01
CA SER A 243 -2.64 -24.18 10.06
C SER A 243 -1.37 -24.99 10.05
N MET A 244 -0.24 -24.31 10.20
CA MET A 244 1.06 -24.93 10.40
C MET A 244 1.71 -24.18 11.54
N ASP A 245 1.93 -24.87 12.64
CA ASP A 245 2.74 -24.38 13.75
C ASP A 245 3.77 -25.45 14.10
N GLN A 246 4.59 -25.12 15.09
CA GLN A 246 5.63 -26.02 15.57
C GLN A 246 5.09 -27.36 16.11
N TRP A 247 3.82 -27.45 16.51
CA TRP A 247 3.23 -28.65 17.14
C TRP A 247 2.42 -29.49 16.16
N GLN A 248 1.76 -28.87 15.18
CA GLN A 248 0.91 -29.57 14.25
C GLN A 248 0.78 -28.86 12.90
N THR A 249 0.52 -29.65 11.87
CA THR A 249 0.00 -29.20 10.59
C THR A 249 -1.41 -29.72 10.42
N SER A 250 -2.38 -28.85 10.15
CA SER A 250 -3.78 -29.23 10.00
C SER A 250 -4.43 -28.64 8.75
N LEU A 251 -5.23 -29.45 8.06
CA LEU A 251 -6.17 -29.01 7.04
C LEU A 251 -7.58 -29.37 7.51
N VAL A 252 -8.38 -28.36 7.81
CA VAL A 252 -9.64 -28.53 8.51
C VAL A 252 -10.76 -27.77 7.82
N TYR A 253 -11.90 -28.44 7.66
CA TYR A 253 -13.18 -27.80 7.39
C TYR A 253 -14.02 -27.78 8.67
N ARG A 254 -14.59 -26.62 9.01
CA ARG A 254 -15.48 -26.41 10.17
C ARG A 254 -16.84 -25.92 9.72
N ASN A 255 -17.90 -26.46 10.33
CA ASN A 255 -19.25 -25.95 10.23
C ASN A 255 -19.88 -25.92 11.63
N GLY A 256 -19.80 -24.77 12.29
CA GLY A 256 -20.20 -24.65 13.70
C GLY A 256 -19.33 -25.53 14.60
N ARG A 257 -19.95 -26.54 15.24
CA ARG A 257 -19.24 -27.53 16.08
C ARG A 257 -18.74 -28.75 15.30
N ASP A 258 -19.20 -28.94 14.07
CA ASP A 258 -18.79 -30.07 13.24
C ASP A 258 -17.45 -29.76 12.57
N MET A 259 -16.59 -30.77 12.50
CA MET A 259 -15.25 -30.62 11.97
C MET A 259 -14.83 -31.87 11.21
N LYS A 260 -14.20 -31.68 10.06
CA LYS A 260 -13.48 -32.74 9.35
C LYS A 260 -12.11 -32.25 8.95
N GLY A 261 -11.08 -33.06 9.14
CA GLY A 261 -9.74 -32.63 8.78
C GLY A 261 -8.69 -33.71 8.90
N ILE A 262 -7.52 -33.38 8.37
CA ILE A 262 -6.30 -34.15 8.51
C ILE A 262 -5.41 -33.35 9.45
N ILE A 263 -4.89 -34.01 10.48
CA ILE A 263 -4.02 -33.42 11.49
C ILE A 263 -2.77 -34.28 11.55
N ILE A 264 -1.63 -33.64 11.37
CA ILE A 264 -0.30 -34.23 11.46
C ILE A 264 0.36 -33.61 12.68
N ASP A 265 0.57 -34.42 13.70
CA ASP A 265 1.26 -34.01 14.94
C ASP A 265 2.78 -34.02 14.72
N SER A 266 3.49 -33.16 15.43
CA SER A 266 4.96 -33.10 15.46
C SER A 266 5.60 -34.35 16.07
N ASN A 267 4.88 -35.13 16.86
CA ASN A 267 5.37 -36.36 17.45
C ASN A 267 5.43 -37.50 16.42
N ILE A 268 6.64 -37.89 16.02
CA ILE A 268 6.91 -38.94 15.01
C ILE A 268 6.35 -40.33 15.38
N GLU A 269 6.08 -40.57 16.66
CA GLU A 269 5.50 -41.83 17.14
C GLU A 269 3.96 -41.83 17.07
N GLN A 270 3.34 -40.66 16.87
CA GLN A 270 1.89 -40.53 16.73
C GLN A 270 1.48 -40.75 15.27
N PRO A 271 0.38 -41.48 15.02
CA PRO A 271 -0.13 -41.64 13.67
C PRO A 271 -0.72 -40.32 13.14
N ILE A 272 -0.80 -40.21 11.82
CA ILE A 272 -1.60 -39.15 11.16
C ILE A 272 -3.06 -39.32 11.59
N VAL A 273 -3.63 -38.27 12.18
CA VAL A 273 -5.01 -38.29 12.67
C VAL A 273 -5.92 -37.74 11.58
N ILE A 274 -6.81 -38.59 11.08
CA ILE A 274 -7.93 -38.16 10.24
C ILE A 274 -9.16 -38.08 11.14
N SER A 275 -9.56 -36.85 11.46
CA SER A 275 -10.64 -36.60 12.41
C SER A 275 -11.92 -36.19 11.68
N HIS A 276 -13.02 -36.82 12.07
CA HIS A 276 -14.36 -36.43 11.67
C HIS A 276 -15.24 -36.39 12.92
N ILE A 277 -15.58 -35.18 13.34
CA ILE A 277 -16.43 -34.89 14.49
C ILE A 277 -17.75 -34.37 13.96
N ALA A 278 -18.83 -35.09 14.26
CA ALA A 278 -20.19 -34.71 13.92
C ALA A 278 -21.07 -34.70 15.17
N SER A 279 -21.69 -33.56 15.45
CA SER A 279 -22.47 -33.29 16.66
C SER A 279 -23.76 -34.12 16.73
N PHE A 280 -24.28 -34.56 15.58
CA PHE A 280 -25.58 -35.25 15.46
C PHE A 280 -25.58 -36.45 14.50
N GLN A 281 -24.42 -36.89 14.01
CA GLN A 281 -24.33 -37.99 13.04
C GLN A 281 -23.31 -39.05 13.48
N LYS A 282 -23.47 -40.28 12.98
CA LYS A 282 -22.46 -41.32 13.11
C LYS A 282 -21.28 -40.95 12.21
N PRO A 283 -20.11 -40.57 12.74
CA PRO A 283 -18.96 -40.23 11.90
C PRO A 283 -18.61 -41.45 11.06
N ARG A 284 -18.41 -41.24 9.75
CA ARG A 284 -17.89 -42.26 8.84
C ARG A 284 -16.38 -42.10 8.71
N GLY A 285 -15.68 -43.22 8.52
CA GLY A 285 -14.26 -43.23 8.17
C GLY A 285 -14.02 -42.75 6.73
N LEU A 286 -12.80 -42.93 6.25
CA LEU A 286 -12.44 -42.65 4.86
C LEU A 286 -13.34 -43.37 3.86
N THR A 287 -13.93 -42.64 2.92
CA THR A 287 -14.74 -43.21 1.85
C THR A 287 -14.19 -42.76 0.50
N GLY A 288 -13.80 -43.71 -0.34
CA GLY A 288 -13.53 -43.46 -1.75
C GLY A 288 -14.82 -43.48 -2.58
N VAL A 289 -14.80 -42.81 -3.74
CA VAL A 289 -15.90 -42.89 -4.73
C VAL A 289 -15.84 -44.21 -5.52
N GLN A 290 -14.64 -44.77 -5.65
CA GLN A 290 -14.39 -46.04 -6.34
C GLN A 290 -14.00 -47.11 -5.33
N TYR A 291 -14.52 -48.33 -5.53
CA TYR A 291 -14.01 -49.51 -4.85
C TYR A 291 -12.76 -49.98 -5.57
N TYR A 292 -11.62 -49.94 -4.89
CA TYR A 292 -10.32 -50.41 -5.40
C TYR A 292 -9.83 -51.66 -4.67
N GLY A 293 -10.68 -52.29 -3.84
CA GLY A 293 -10.29 -53.45 -3.04
C GLY A 293 -9.81 -54.65 -3.85
N ASP A 294 -10.27 -54.80 -5.09
CA ASP A 294 -9.83 -55.89 -5.99
C ASP A 294 -8.42 -55.67 -6.54
N ASN A 295 -7.89 -54.45 -6.50
CA ASN A 295 -6.54 -54.08 -6.97
C ASN A 295 -5.63 -53.64 -5.81
N ALA A 296 -6.03 -53.88 -4.56
CA ALA A 296 -5.29 -53.39 -3.42
C ALA A 296 -3.99 -54.19 -3.22
N GLU A 297 -2.88 -53.49 -3.04
CA GLU A 297 -1.58 -54.05 -2.75
C GLU A 297 -1.35 -54.17 -1.23
N PRO A 298 -0.34 -54.96 -0.77
CA PRO A 298 -0.11 -55.19 0.66
C PRO A 298 0.08 -53.92 1.50
N ASP A 299 0.61 -52.85 0.91
CA ASP A 299 0.87 -51.57 1.58
C ASP A 299 -0.29 -50.55 1.43
N ASP A 300 -1.38 -50.92 0.77
CA ASP A 300 -2.56 -50.06 0.62
C ASP A 300 -3.39 -50.00 1.90
N TYR A 301 -3.86 -48.80 2.22
CA TYR A 301 -4.79 -48.60 3.33
C TYR A 301 -6.19 -49.09 2.96
N ILE A 302 -6.57 -50.29 3.44
CA ILE A 302 -7.94 -50.82 3.35
C ILE A 302 -8.61 -50.77 4.72
N GLN A 303 -9.84 -50.25 4.80
CA GLN A 303 -10.63 -50.34 6.03
C GLN A 303 -10.81 -51.80 6.47
N LYS A 304 -10.28 -52.12 7.66
CA LYS A 304 -10.29 -53.44 8.31
C LYS A 304 -11.64 -54.19 8.24
N GLN A 305 -12.75 -53.45 8.27
CA GLN A 305 -14.11 -54.01 8.20
C GLN A 305 -14.44 -54.73 6.86
N TYR A 306 -13.65 -54.51 5.80
CA TYR A 306 -13.82 -55.17 4.50
C TYR A 306 -12.91 -56.37 4.26
N VAL A 307 -11.81 -56.53 5.01
CA VAL A 307 -10.84 -57.62 4.82
C VAL A 307 -11.27 -58.88 5.58
N ASP A 308 -11.81 -58.73 6.80
CA ASP A 308 -12.18 -59.87 7.65
C ASP A 308 -13.45 -60.63 7.20
N LYS A 309 -14.25 -60.07 6.28
CA LYS A 309 -15.51 -60.69 5.82
C LYS A 309 -15.43 -61.45 4.50
N LYS A 310 -14.33 -61.37 3.75
CA LYS A 310 -14.29 -61.81 2.34
C LYS A 310 -13.31 -62.94 2.02
N MET A 311 -12.57 -63.46 2.99
CA MET A 311 -11.72 -64.63 2.75
C MET A 311 -12.52 -65.93 2.94
N SER A 312 -13.11 -66.41 1.83
CA SER A 312 -13.02 -67.80 1.35
C SER A 312 -14.25 -68.73 1.20
N TYR A 313 -15.52 -68.31 1.39
CA TYR A 313 -16.67 -69.17 1.03
C TYR A 313 -17.90 -68.39 0.49
N THR A 314 -18.40 -68.77 -0.69
CA THR A 314 -19.57 -68.14 -1.34
C THR A 314 -20.89 -68.67 -0.78
N ARG A 315 -21.73 -67.78 -0.23
CA ARG A 315 -23.12 -68.09 0.22
C ARG A 315 -24.15 -68.09 -0.91
N LYS A 316 -23.73 -67.89 -2.16
CA LYS A 316 -24.64 -67.77 -3.28
C LYS A 316 -25.07 -69.16 -3.72
N GLU A 317 -26.38 -69.38 -3.78
CA GLU A 317 -26.97 -70.57 -4.39
C GLU A 317 -26.74 -70.56 -5.91
N GLU A 318 -26.26 -71.67 -6.45
CA GLU A 318 -26.02 -71.88 -7.87
C GLU A 318 -26.85 -73.06 -8.37
N ARG A 319 -27.62 -72.87 -9.44
CA ARG A 319 -28.29 -73.99 -10.11
C ARG A 319 -27.25 -74.76 -10.92
N THR A 320 -27.09 -76.05 -10.63
CA THR A 320 -26.21 -76.93 -11.40
C THR A 320 -26.88 -77.32 -12.73
N GLU A 321 -26.10 -77.87 -13.66
CA GLU A 321 -26.63 -78.38 -14.93
C GLU A 321 -27.38 -79.72 -14.78
N GLY A 322 -27.29 -80.37 -13.61
CA GLY A 322 -27.87 -81.68 -13.34
C GLY A 322 -29.30 -81.66 -12.80
N THR A 323 -30.00 -82.77 -13.00
CA THR A 323 -31.28 -83.09 -12.35
C THR A 323 -31.15 -84.33 -11.49
N TRP A 324 -31.83 -84.35 -10.34
CA TRP A 324 -31.88 -85.52 -9.46
C TRP A 324 -32.78 -86.63 -10.06
N ILE A 325 -32.76 -87.83 -9.48
CA ILE A 325 -33.48 -89.02 -9.99
C ILE A 325 -35.00 -88.82 -10.13
N ASN A 326 -35.58 -87.82 -9.47
CA ASN A 326 -36.98 -87.41 -9.57
C ASN A 326 -37.23 -86.31 -10.63
N GLY A 327 -36.23 -85.96 -11.44
CA GLY A 327 -36.30 -84.94 -12.47
C GLY A 327 -36.17 -83.49 -11.98
N LYS A 328 -36.01 -83.26 -10.67
CA LYS A 328 -35.88 -81.90 -10.11
C LYS A 328 -34.47 -81.33 -10.31
N PRO A 329 -34.31 -80.01 -10.57
CA PRO A 329 -33.00 -79.37 -10.66
C PRO A 329 -32.22 -79.47 -9.35
N VAL A 330 -30.90 -79.67 -9.47
CA VAL A 330 -29.98 -79.67 -8.32
C VAL A 330 -29.35 -78.28 -8.17
N TYR A 331 -29.33 -77.77 -6.94
CA TYR A 331 -28.71 -76.51 -6.55
C TYR A 331 -27.50 -76.79 -5.67
N ARG A 332 -26.47 -75.95 -5.77
CA ARG A 332 -25.23 -76.02 -4.98
C ARG A 332 -25.06 -74.74 -4.16
N GLN A 333 -24.75 -74.87 -2.88
CA GLN A 333 -24.47 -73.73 -2.00
C GLN A 333 -23.40 -74.10 -0.97
N SER A 334 -22.48 -73.17 -0.68
CA SER A 334 -21.47 -73.35 0.37
C SER A 334 -21.79 -72.48 1.58
N LEU A 335 -21.71 -73.08 2.76
CA LEU A 335 -21.93 -72.46 4.05
C LEU A 335 -20.64 -72.53 4.87
N TYR A 336 -20.39 -71.48 5.64
CA TYR A 336 -19.25 -71.39 6.56
C TYR A 336 -19.74 -70.89 7.91
N PHE A 337 -19.37 -71.61 8.95
CA PHE A 337 -19.73 -71.37 10.33
C PHE A 337 -18.45 -71.30 11.17
N ASP A 338 -18.20 -70.14 11.78
CA ASP A 338 -17.13 -69.89 12.76
C ASP A 338 -17.67 -69.81 14.21
N GLN A 339 -18.98 -70.00 14.37
CA GLN A 339 -19.66 -69.99 15.65
C GLN A 339 -20.70 -71.11 15.65
N ILE A 340 -20.34 -72.24 16.27
CA ILE A 340 -21.24 -73.39 16.40
C ILE A 340 -22.03 -73.25 17.71
N PRO A 341 -23.35 -73.46 17.70
CA PRO A 341 -24.13 -73.50 18.93
C PRO A 341 -23.59 -74.56 19.90
N ALA A 342 -23.64 -74.29 21.20
CA ALA A 342 -23.20 -75.23 22.23
C ALA A 342 -23.88 -76.61 22.14
N SER A 343 -25.10 -76.67 21.57
CA SER A 343 -25.83 -77.91 21.31
C SER A 343 -25.25 -78.77 20.18
N GLY A 344 -24.37 -78.22 19.33
CA GLY A 344 -23.88 -78.87 18.12
C GLY A 344 -24.93 -78.96 17.00
N GLU A 345 -26.08 -78.31 17.16
CA GLU A 345 -27.18 -78.31 16.18
C GLU A 345 -27.25 -76.98 15.44
N ILE A 346 -27.11 -77.02 14.12
CA ILE A 346 -27.21 -75.88 13.21
C ILE A 346 -28.51 -76.02 12.42
N ASP A 347 -29.39 -75.03 12.49
CA ASP A 347 -30.63 -74.99 11.73
C ASP A 347 -30.36 -74.71 10.25
N LEU A 348 -30.49 -75.74 9.43
CA LEU A 348 -30.24 -75.67 8.00
C LEU A 348 -31.44 -75.05 7.25
N GLU A 349 -32.67 -75.20 7.74
CA GLU A 349 -33.85 -74.60 7.11
C GLU A 349 -33.81 -73.07 7.19
N ARG A 350 -33.17 -72.52 8.23
CA ARG A 350 -32.90 -71.08 8.34
C ARG A 350 -31.89 -70.57 7.30
N GLU A 351 -30.84 -71.35 7.02
CA GLU A 351 -29.74 -70.93 6.13
C GLU A 351 -30.05 -71.24 4.66
N ILE A 352 -30.76 -72.34 4.38
CA ILE A 352 -31.20 -72.76 3.05
C ILE A 352 -32.68 -73.21 3.14
N PRO A 353 -33.63 -72.32 2.82
CA PRO A 353 -35.05 -72.64 2.95
C PRO A 353 -35.51 -73.63 1.86
N ALA A 354 -36.48 -74.47 2.23
CA ALA A 354 -37.18 -75.38 1.33
C ALA A 354 -36.32 -76.47 0.67
N ILE A 355 -35.27 -76.94 1.34
CA ILE A 355 -34.60 -78.19 0.95
C ILE A 355 -35.61 -79.34 0.99
N GLU A 356 -35.68 -80.10 -0.10
CA GLU A 356 -36.44 -81.36 -0.17
C GLU A 356 -35.56 -82.58 0.00
N THR A 357 -34.44 -82.64 -0.74
CA THR A 357 -33.52 -83.77 -0.70
C THR A 357 -32.10 -83.27 -0.86
N ILE A 358 -31.22 -83.68 0.05
CA ILE A 358 -29.78 -83.47 -0.08
C ILE A 358 -29.24 -84.56 -1.01
N VAL A 359 -28.57 -84.13 -2.07
CA VAL A 359 -27.99 -84.96 -3.13
C VAL A 359 -26.56 -85.36 -2.77
N SER A 360 -25.76 -84.38 -2.33
CA SER A 360 -24.38 -84.59 -1.93
C SER A 360 -23.96 -83.55 -0.89
N ASN A 361 -22.89 -83.85 -0.16
CA ASN A 361 -22.25 -82.91 0.75
C ASN A 361 -20.73 -83.08 0.68
N GLU A 362 -20.03 -81.96 0.76
CA GLU A 362 -18.59 -81.88 0.98
C GLU A 362 -18.40 -80.99 2.21
N MET A 363 -17.65 -81.45 3.21
CA MET A 363 -17.48 -80.70 4.45
C MET A 363 -16.07 -80.77 4.98
N PHE A 364 -15.66 -79.71 5.67
CA PHE A 364 -14.40 -79.63 6.40
C PHE A 364 -14.62 -78.97 7.75
N THR A 365 -14.03 -79.58 8.78
CA THR A 365 -14.10 -79.12 10.16
C THR A 365 -12.69 -78.94 10.72
N GLU A 366 -12.42 -77.77 11.30
CA GLU A 366 -11.23 -77.50 12.09
C GLU A 366 -11.62 -77.39 13.56
N TRP A 367 -10.97 -78.19 14.40
CA TRP A 367 -11.27 -78.24 15.82
C TRP A 367 -10.00 -78.38 16.65
N ARG A 368 -9.42 -77.23 17.01
CA ARG A 368 -8.13 -77.11 17.70
C ARG A 368 -8.17 -77.62 19.13
N ALA A 369 -9.30 -77.53 19.81
CA ALA A 369 -9.46 -78.12 21.15
C ALA A 369 -9.26 -79.65 21.16
N PHE A 370 -9.51 -80.31 20.03
CA PHE A 370 -9.26 -81.74 19.82
C PHE A 370 -8.02 -82.04 18.96
N ASP A 371 -7.21 -81.00 18.67
CA ASP A 371 -6.02 -81.06 17.83
C ASP A 371 -6.28 -81.82 16.51
N THR A 372 -7.42 -81.52 15.88
CA THR A 372 -7.89 -82.24 14.70
C THR A 372 -8.46 -81.32 13.64
N ALA A 373 -8.23 -81.69 12.38
CA ALA A 373 -8.88 -81.14 11.22
C ALA A 373 -9.22 -82.29 10.27
N PHE A 374 -10.46 -82.34 9.79
CA PHE A 374 -10.91 -83.46 8.97
C PHE A 374 -11.93 -83.05 7.93
N ALA A 375 -11.93 -83.79 6.82
CA ALA A 375 -12.93 -83.71 5.78
C ALA A 375 -13.87 -84.93 5.88
N GLY A 376 -15.17 -84.68 5.85
CA GLY A 376 -16.20 -85.71 5.86
C GLY A 376 -16.98 -85.85 7.17
N ASN A 377 -17.93 -86.79 7.16
CA ASN A 377 -19.04 -86.86 8.12
C ASN A 377 -18.66 -87.57 9.43
N GLN A 378 -17.43 -88.07 9.55
CA GLN A 378 -16.95 -88.69 10.76
C GLN A 378 -15.45 -88.52 10.92
N TRP A 379 -15.00 -88.53 12.17
CA TRP A 379 -13.59 -88.62 12.51
C TRP A 379 -13.34 -89.75 13.51
N ARG A 380 -12.62 -90.79 13.06
CA ARG A 380 -12.11 -91.92 13.88
C ARG A 380 -13.15 -92.59 14.79
N ASN A 381 -14.43 -92.66 14.37
CA ASN A 381 -15.57 -93.13 15.19
C ASN A 381 -15.77 -92.37 16.51
N GLN A 382 -15.27 -91.15 16.63
CA GLN A 382 -15.40 -90.32 17.82
C GLN A 382 -16.37 -89.17 17.58
N ILE A 383 -16.23 -88.50 16.44
CA ILE A 383 -17.08 -87.38 16.03
C ILE A 383 -17.92 -87.81 14.83
N PHE A 384 -19.21 -87.51 14.86
CA PHE A 384 -20.14 -87.70 13.75
C PHE A 384 -20.83 -86.38 13.41
N ILE A 385 -20.91 -86.08 12.12
CA ILE A 385 -21.64 -84.94 11.57
C ILE A 385 -22.78 -85.50 10.72
N THR A 386 -24.00 -85.37 11.23
CA THR A 386 -25.22 -85.76 10.53
C THR A 386 -25.80 -84.54 9.84
N VAL A 387 -26.13 -84.68 8.56
CA VAL A 387 -26.76 -83.61 7.77
C VAL A 387 -28.10 -84.13 7.28
N ASP A 388 -29.17 -83.45 7.65
CA ASP A 388 -30.51 -83.69 7.12
C ASP A 388 -31.10 -82.40 6.52
N SER A 389 -32.29 -82.48 5.91
CA SER A 389 -32.92 -81.33 5.24
C SER A 389 -33.29 -80.15 6.16
N ARG A 390 -33.26 -80.34 7.49
CA ARG A 390 -33.64 -79.34 8.49
C ARG A 390 -32.47 -78.89 9.34
N LEU A 391 -31.53 -79.76 9.67
CA LEU A 391 -30.42 -79.42 10.54
C LEU A 391 -29.12 -80.16 10.20
N ILE A 392 -28.02 -79.59 10.68
CA ILE A 392 -26.72 -80.26 10.80
C ILE A 392 -26.47 -80.51 12.28
N LYS A 393 -26.10 -81.75 12.63
CA LYS A 393 -25.82 -82.15 14.01
C LYS A 393 -24.42 -82.71 14.15
N ILE A 394 -23.63 -82.09 15.01
CA ILE A 394 -22.29 -82.53 15.38
C ILE A 394 -22.37 -83.24 16.73
N GLN A 395 -21.84 -84.46 16.82
CA GLN A 395 -21.89 -85.29 18.03
C GLN A 395 -20.55 -85.96 18.32
N LEU A 396 -20.10 -85.81 19.56
CA LEU A 396 -18.99 -86.57 20.14
C LEU A 396 -19.56 -87.79 20.88
N ILE A 397 -19.28 -89.01 20.42
CA ILE A 397 -19.91 -90.24 20.93
C ILE A 397 -19.49 -90.60 22.36
N LYS A 398 -18.30 -90.18 22.77
CA LYS A 398 -17.73 -90.56 24.07
C LYS A 398 -18.11 -89.62 25.21
N GLU A 399 -18.80 -88.53 24.92
CA GLU A 399 -19.10 -87.48 25.90
C GLU A 399 -20.48 -86.87 25.62
N ASP A 400 -21.45 -87.25 26.46
CA ASP A 400 -22.79 -86.68 26.40
C ASP A 400 -22.77 -85.26 26.98
N GLY A 401 -23.35 -84.30 26.26
CA GLY A 401 -23.48 -82.91 26.71
C GLY A 401 -22.25 -82.03 26.51
N TYR A 402 -21.32 -82.44 25.65
CA TYR A 402 -20.18 -81.61 25.25
C TYR A 402 -20.63 -80.26 24.64
N ASP A 403 -19.93 -79.17 24.98
CA ASP A 403 -20.18 -77.83 24.44
C ASP A 403 -19.42 -77.60 23.12
N TYR A 404 -20.14 -77.66 22.00
CA TYR A 404 -19.56 -77.55 20.65
C TYR A 404 -19.18 -76.13 20.24
N SER A 405 -19.38 -75.10 21.08
CA SER A 405 -18.94 -73.73 20.79
C SER A 405 -17.42 -73.58 20.66
N GLY A 406 -16.66 -74.59 21.10
CA GLY A 406 -15.21 -74.69 20.94
C GLY A 406 -14.72 -75.18 19.57
N ILE A 407 -15.60 -75.41 18.58
CA ILE A 407 -15.22 -75.71 17.19
C ILE A 407 -14.78 -74.41 16.51
N ASP A 408 -13.56 -74.37 15.98
CA ASP A 408 -13.00 -73.16 15.37
C ASP A 408 -13.66 -72.82 14.04
N SER A 409 -13.87 -73.82 13.18
CA SER A 409 -14.60 -73.61 11.92
C SER A 409 -15.23 -74.88 11.38
N PHE A 410 -16.38 -74.71 10.73
CA PHE A 410 -17.08 -75.74 9.99
C PHE A 410 -17.56 -75.17 8.65
N SER A 411 -17.16 -75.81 7.57
CA SER A 411 -17.57 -75.47 6.21
C SER A 411 -18.30 -76.65 5.57
N ILE A 412 -19.36 -76.37 4.83
CA ILE A 412 -20.12 -77.39 4.11
C ILE A 412 -20.63 -76.85 2.77
N THR A 413 -20.35 -77.59 1.71
CA THR A 413 -20.95 -77.40 0.39
C THR A 413 -22.02 -78.48 0.21
N LEU A 414 -23.25 -78.04 -0.04
CA LEU A 414 -24.40 -78.92 -0.24
C LEU A 414 -24.85 -78.85 -1.69
N GLU A 415 -25.17 -80.01 -2.26
CA GLU A 415 -26.02 -80.11 -3.43
C GLU A 415 -27.39 -80.65 -3.02
N TYR A 416 -28.48 -80.02 -3.46
CA TYR A 416 -29.84 -80.37 -3.02
C TYR A 416 -30.91 -80.06 -4.06
N THR A 417 -32.07 -80.71 -3.94
CA THR A 417 -33.32 -80.33 -4.61
C THR A 417 -34.20 -79.49 -3.69
N LYS A 418 -35.09 -78.69 -4.29
CA LYS A 418 -36.07 -77.87 -3.56
C LYS A 418 -37.47 -78.50 -3.58
N LYS A 419 -38.25 -78.20 -2.54
CA LYS A 419 -39.65 -78.63 -2.38
C LYS A 419 -40.52 -78.21 -3.56
#